data_AF-A0A5J5D151-F1
#
_entry.id   AF-A0A5J5D151-F1
#
_cell.length_a   1.000
_cell.length_b   1.000
_cell.length_c   1.000
_cell.angle_alpha   90.00
_cell.angle_beta   90.00
_cell.angle_gamma   90.00
#
_symmetry.space_group_name_H-M   'P 1'
#
loop_
_entity.id
_entity.type
_entity.pdbx_description
1 polymer ?
#
loop_
_entity_poly.entity_id
_entity_poly.type
_entity_poly.pdbx_seq_one_letter_code
_entity_poly.pdbx_strand_id
1 'polypeptide(L)'
;MALPFLPGNSPNKQLGKEKFHKSQHFDYSNGIPMLVSCEKPGIGGEPLDGQKIKPKYSVYPKGQGGALPSWLAFDKQTYRIRKFNIYFYLEDDTIQVVEPEYKNSGIPQGTFIRRQRVPLPPPNDDQFYNIFHFNLDKQIVLYSRTFTVTNCDTFTKNFFSKLGIRLNNPATIPADPYSTLREQIEKSMTPLRPYERRDTLKQFLDHEGVVLRFKCFWDDSESMFGDLRELVLRYFLADDTIEILEIIPPNSGRDTAAKFLRRSKLPKHSVRMKQPGQLTDRTVLNVFDSSKQGKRYILDSLKTGAVTEDFYKDCDLTVGRGVSVWGRRLIIADCDDFTKDYYRSKYGIGARFISHSSKARGAPSDGGSRLTLRSQRGLHPGAVQSSPCPKAPKARAPLQRLWLRGGLTEFLPGPAA
;
A
#
# COMPACT_ATOMS: atom_id res chain seq x y z
N MET A 1 17.18 66.31 -23.46
CA MET A 1 17.22 67.79 -23.49
C MET A 1 15.80 68.29 -23.66
N ALA A 2 15.32 69.19 -22.79
CA ALA A 2 14.00 69.79 -22.95
C ALA A 2 14.13 71.02 -23.87
N LEU A 3 13.34 71.08 -24.95
CA LEU A 3 13.29 72.25 -25.82
C LEU A 3 12.55 73.40 -25.11
N PRO A 4 12.96 74.66 -25.31
CA PRO A 4 12.27 75.80 -24.74
C PRO A 4 10.87 75.95 -25.37
N PHE A 5 9.87 76.32 -24.56
CA PHE A 5 8.49 76.56 -24.98
C PHE A 5 8.35 77.88 -25.75
N LEU A 6 8.96 77.94 -26.92
CA LEU A 6 8.80 79.02 -27.89
C LEU A 6 7.73 78.63 -28.93
N PRO A 7 6.98 79.61 -29.48
CA PRO A 7 6.06 79.36 -30.60
C PRO A 7 6.79 78.62 -31.73
N GLY A 8 6.25 77.49 -32.19
CA GLY A 8 6.86 76.62 -33.21
C GLY A 8 7.59 75.39 -32.68
N ASN A 9 8.02 75.37 -31.41
CA ASN A 9 8.71 74.23 -30.79
C ASN A 9 7.78 73.29 -29.98
N SER A 10 6.47 73.44 -30.13
CA SER A 10 5.46 72.58 -29.49
C SER A 10 4.69 71.78 -30.53
N PRO A 11 4.86 70.43 -30.60
CA PRO A 11 4.05 69.62 -31.49
C PRO A 11 2.59 69.62 -31.02
N ASN A 12 1.65 69.89 -31.93
CA ASN A 12 0.23 69.87 -31.61
C ASN A 12 -0.25 68.41 -31.44
N LYS A 13 -0.45 68.00 -30.18
CA LYS A 13 -0.91 66.66 -29.82
C LYS A 13 -2.41 66.42 -30.08
N GLN A 14 -3.17 67.43 -30.51
CA GLN A 14 -4.62 67.34 -30.69
C GLN A 14 -5.06 67.01 -32.12
N LEU A 15 -4.12 66.88 -33.07
CA LEU A 15 -4.41 66.47 -34.45
C LEU A 15 -4.98 65.03 -34.47
N GLY A 16 -6.23 64.88 -34.94
CA GLY A 16 -6.93 63.59 -35.03
C GLY A 16 -7.73 63.19 -33.79
N LYS A 17 -7.79 64.02 -32.75
CA LYS A 17 -8.62 63.77 -31.57
C LYS A 17 -10.08 64.10 -31.88
N GLU A 18 -11.01 63.21 -31.54
CA GLU A 18 -12.46 63.41 -31.77
C GLU A 18 -13.21 63.81 -30.49
N LYS A 19 -12.63 63.52 -29.31
CA LYS A 19 -13.26 63.76 -28.01
C LYS A 19 -12.69 65.01 -27.35
N PHE A 20 -13.47 66.10 -27.36
CA PHE A 20 -13.13 67.36 -26.69
C PHE A 20 -14.11 67.74 -25.57
N HIS A 21 -14.91 66.80 -25.10
CA HIS A 21 -15.85 67.05 -24.00
C HIS A 21 -15.11 67.49 -22.73
N LYS A 22 -15.61 68.54 -22.08
CA LYS A 22 -15.09 69.05 -20.81
C LYS A 22 -15.80 68.36 -19.65
N SER A 23 -15.03 67.94 -18.66
CA SER A 23 -15.55 67.46 -17.39
C SER A 23 -16.04 68.65 -16.54
N GLN A 24 -17.17 68.45 -15.85
CA GLN A 24 -17.71 69.43 -14.90
C GLN A 24 -16.91 69.35 -13.59
N HIS A 25 -15.85 70.14 -13.51
CA HIS A 25 -15.03 70.27 -12.30
C HIS A 25 -15.64 71.24 -11.28
N PHE A 26 -16.26 72.30 -11.78
CA PHE A 26 -16.92 73.34 -10.98
C PHE A 26 -18.43 73.23 -11.19
N ASP A 27 -19.18 73.35 -10.10
CA ASP A 27 -20.63 73.35 -10.12
C ASP A 27 -21.17 74.30 -9.04
N TYR A 28 -22.43 74.68 -9.15
CA TYR A 28 -23.11 75.48 -8.14
C TYR A 28 -23.95 74.58 -7.24
N SER A 29 -23.57 74.49 -5.97
CA SER A 29 -24.42 73.86 -4.95
C SER A 29 -25.08 74.97 -4.13
N ASN A 30 -26.41 75.05 -4.19
CA ASN A 30 -27.20 76.05 -3.44
C ASN A 30 -26.77 77.51 -3.71
N GLY A 31 -26.44 77.84 -4.97
CA GLY A 31 -26.07 79.20 -5.38
C GLY A 31 -24.61 79.59 -5.11
N ILE A 32 -23.82 78.72 -4.47
CA ILE A 32 -22.39 78.96 -4.19
C ILE A 32 -21.55 78.16 -5.20
N PRO A 33 -20.62 78.80 -5.93
CA PRO A 33 -19.72 78.10 -6.84
C PRO A 33 -18.71 77.27 -6.03
N MET A 34 -18.70 75.96 -6.25
CA MET A 34 -17.78 75.03 -5.56
C MET A 34 -17.06 74.12 -6.56
N LEU A 35 -15.83 73.72 -6.21
CA LEU A 35 -15.08 72.69 -6.93
C LEU A 35 -15.61 71.31 -6.49
N VAL A 36 -16.44 70.67 -7.31
CA VAL A 36 -17.16 69.44 -6.95
C VAL A 36 -16.32 68.18 -7.17
N SER A 37 -15.32 68.21 -8.05
CA SER A 37 -14.45 67.05 -8.24
C SER A 37 -13.06 67.37 -8.76
N CYS A 38 -12.06 67.18 -7.90
CA CYS A 38 -10.63 67.23 -8.25
C CYS A 38 -10.15 65.95 -8.97
N GLU A 39 -10.96 64.89 -8.97
CA GLU A 39 -10.60 63.56 -9.46
C GLU A 39 -11.15 63.24 -10.87
N LYS A 40 -12.02 64.10 -11.43
CA LYS A 40 -12.50 63.95 -12.81
C LYS A 40 -11.35 64.18 -13.81
N PRO A 41 -11.23 63.42 -14.90
CA PRO A 41 -10.19 63.66 -15.90
C PRO A 41 -10.44 64.97 -16.65
N GLY A 42 -9.43 65.53 -17.29
CA GLY A 42 -9.50 66.72 -18.13
C GLY A 42 -10.18 66.50 -19.49
N ILE A 43 -9.87 67.38 -20.45
CA ILE A 43 -10.56 67.46 -21.75
C ILE A 43 -10.38 66.16 -22.55
N GLY A 44 -11.50 65.55 -22.94
CA GLY A 44 -11.51 64.29 -23.68
C GLY A 44 -11.16 63.06 -22.84
N GLY A 45 -11.16 63.17 -21.51
CA GLY A 45 -10.86 62.04 -20.60
C GLY A 45 -9.38 61.84 -20.30
N GLU A 46 -8.51 62.72 -20.78
CA GLU A 46 -7.08 62.70 -20.44
C GLU A 46 -6.86 63.28 -19.03
N PRO A 47 -6.06 62.62 -18.16
CA PRO A 47 -5.73 63.16 -16.86
C PRO A 47 -4.97 64.49 -16.97
N LEU A 48 -5.23 65.40 -16.05
CA LEU A 48 -4.49 66.66 -15.95
C LEU A 48 -3.06 66.38 -15.44
N ASP A 49 -2.11 67.24 -15.81
CA ASP A 49 -0.72 67.12 -15.33
C ASP A 49 -0.69 67.15 -13.79
N GLY A 50 -0.12 66.11 -13.19
CA GLY A 50 -0.07 65.92 -11.73
C GLY A 50 -1.27 65.19 -11.12
N GLN A 51 -2.31 64.86 -11.89
CA GLN A 51 -3.49 64.15 -11.40
C GLN A 51 -3.22 62.64 -11.24
N LYS A 52 -3.30 62.14 -10.00
CA LYS A 52 -3.20 60.70 -9.71
C LYS A 52 -4.58 60.06 -9.89
N ILE A 53 -4.79 59.35 -10.99
CA ILE A 53 -6.01 58.56 -11.20
C ILE A 53 -6.06 57.47 -10.13
N LYS A 54 -7.05 57.50 -9.23
CA LYS A 54 -7.37 56.34 -8.38
C LYS A 54 -7.88 55.23 -9.30
N PRO A 55 -7.20 54.08 -9.43
CA PRO A 55 -7.68 53.01 -10.26
C PRO A 55 -9.02 52.53 -9.70
N LYS A 56 -10.04 52.37 -10.56
CA LYS A 56 -11.37 51.87 -10.17
C LYS A 56 -11.33 50.45 -9.57
N TYR A 57 -10.21 49.75 -9.73
CA TYR A 57 -9.98 48.39 -9.23
C TYR A 57 -8.60 48.32 -8.57
N SER A 58 -8.47 47.49 -7.52
CA SER A 58 -7.22 47.28 -6.81
C SER A 58 -6.13 46.75 -7.75
N VAL A 59 -4.91 47.24 -7.54
CA VAL A 59 -3.68 46.88 -8.25
C VAL A 59 -3.18 45.51 -7.78
N TYR A 60 -4.03 44.49 -7.86
CA TYR A 60 -3.52 43.12 -7.86
C TYR A 60 -3.15 42.78 -9.30
N PRO A 61 -1.88 42.44 -9.59
CA PRO A 61 -1.54 41.93 -10.92
C PRO A 61 -2.45 40.74 -11.19
N LYS A 62 -3.10 40.71 -12.36
CA LYS A 62 -3.75 39.49 -12.84
C LYS A 62 -2.64 38.46 -13.01
N GLY A 63 -2.46 37.60 -12.00
CA GLY A 63 -1.52 36.49 -12.07
C GLY A 63 -1.82 35.65 -13.30
N GLN A 64 -0.80 35.06 -13.90
CA GLN A 64 -0.99 34.04 -14.93
C GLN A 64 -1.72 32.85 -14.30
N GLY A 65 -3.02 32.75 -14.57
CA GLY A 65 -3.94 31.73 -14.07
C GLY A 65 -5.37 32.01 -14.51
N GLY A 66 -6.21 30.98 -14.56
CA GLY A 66 -7.62 31.13 -14.97
C GLY A 66 -8.37 32.09 -14.05
N ALA A 67 -9.04 33.09 -14.64
CA ALA A 67 -9.84 34.09 -13.93
C ALA A 67 -11.17 33.49 -13.45
N LEU A 68 -11.11 32.53 -12.53
CA LEU A 68 -12.29 32.00 -11.85
C LEU A 68 -12.70 32.99 -10.75
N PRO A 69 -14.00 33.34 -10.63
CA PRO A 69 -14.49 34.14 -9.51
C PRO A 69 -14.12 33.50 -8.18
N SER A 70 -13.79 34.29 -7.14
CA SER A 70 -13.39 33.75 -5.84
C SER A 70 -14.39 32.74 -5.27
N TRP A 71 -15.70 32.93 -5.47
CA TRP A 71 -16.71 31.97 -5.01
C TRP A 71 -16.66 30.63 -5.77
N LEU A 72 -16.28 30.62 -7.05
CA LEU A 72 -16.12 29.42 -7.86
C LEU A 72 -14.74 28.76 -7.65
N ALA A 73 -13.71 29.57 -7.36
CA ALA A 73 -12.37 29.10 -7.00
C ALA A 73 -12.31 28.52 -5.57
N PHE A 74 -13.17 29.00 -4.67
CA PHE A 74 -13.25 28.62 -3.26
C PHE A 74 -14.61 27.99 -2.88
N ASP A 75 -15.36 27.41 -3.82
CA ASP A 75 -16.74 26.89 -3.62
C ASP A 75 -16.85 25.75 -2.59
N LYS A 76 -15.69 25.23 -2.13
CA LYS A 76 -15.59 24.21 -1.07
C LYS A 76 -14.77 24.76 0.10
N GLN A 77 -15.25 25.79 0.79
CA GLN A 77 -14.59 26.28 2.01
C GLN A 77 -14.71 25.26 3.15
N THR A 78 -13.82 24.27 3.11
CA THR A 78 -13.40 23.51 4.28
C THR A 78 -12.41 24.37 5.06
N TYR A 79 -12.67 24.60 6.35
CA TYR A 79 -11.67 25.21 7.24
C TYR A 79 -10.41 24.33 7.26
N ARG A 80 -9.23 24.96 7.41
CA ARG A 80 -7.96 24.25 7.52
C ARG A 80 -7.39 24.44 8.92
N ILE A 81 -7.04 23.33 9.57
CA ILE A 81 -6.47 23.36 10.92
C ILE A 81 -4.95 23.42 10.83
N ARG A 82 -4.34 24.43 11.46
CA ARG A 82 -2.88 24.56 11.59
C ARG A 82 -2.46 24.15 13.00
N LYS A 83 -1.51 23.22 13.08
CA LYS A 83 -0.96 22.74 14.35
C LYS A 83 0.25 23.59 14.70
N PHE A 84 0.42 23.93 15.97
CA PHE A 84 1.56 24.72 16.43
C PHE A 84 2.13 24.11 17.71
N ASN A 85 3.44 24.21 17.87
CA ASN A 85 4.15 23.93 19.10
C ASN A 85 4.41 25.26 19.81
N ILE A 86 4.01 25.33 21.08
CA ILE A 86 4.25 26.50 21.93
C ILE A 86 5.34 26.12 22.93
N TYR A 87 6.45 26.84 22.89
CA TYR A 87 7.55 26.71 23.83
C TYR A 87 7.49 27.86 24.83
N PHE A 88 7.54 27.51 26.12
CA PHE A 88 7.67 28.46 27.22
C PHE A 88 9.04 28.24 27.87
N TYR A 89 9.87 29.29 27.88
CA TYR A 89 11.20 29.24 28.46
C TYR A 89 11.15 29.71 29.91
N LEU A 90 11.47 28.80 30.84
CA LEU A 90 11.42 29.06 32.29
C LEU A 90 12.52 30.03 32.77
N GLU A 91 13.53 30.29 31.93
CA GLU A 91 14.66 31.17 32.27
C GLU A 91 14.26 32.65 32.31
N ASP A 92 13.37 33.06 31.41
CA ASP A 92 13.07 34.47 31.12
C ASP A 92 11.58 34.74 30.84
N ASP A 93 10.71 33.77 31.12
CA ASP A 93 9.26 33.81 30.86
C ASP A 93 8.91 34.19 29.41
N THR A 94 9.75 33.76 28.46
CA THR A 94 9.52 34.03 27.03
C THR A 94 8.75 32.90 26.36
N ILE A 95 7.99 33.26 25.33
CA ILE A 95 7.18 32.34 24.53
C ILE A 95 7.69 32.34 23.09
N GLN A 96 7.82 31.15 22.51
CA GLN A 96 8.05 30.95 21.08
C GLN A 96 6.97 30.04 20.51
N VAL A 97 6.41 30.39 19.37
CA VAL A 97 5.41 29.56 18.68
C VAL A 97 5.98 29.13 17.34
N VAL A 98 6.03 27.82 17.11
CA VAL A 98 6.60 27.23 15.89
C VAL A 98 5.58 26.31 15.26
N GLU A 99 5.35 26.50 13.96
CA GLU A 99 4.58 25.56 13.16
C GLU A 99 5.51 24.42 12.69
N PRO A 100 5.19 23.15 13.01
CA PRO A 100 5.96 22.03 12.51
C PRO A 100 5.87 21.93 10.99
N GLU A 101 6.98 21.53 10.38
CA GLU A 101 7.07 21.38 8.93
C GLU A 101 6.36 20.10 8.46
N TYR A 102 5.51 20.25 7.44
CA TYR A 102 4.79 19.16 6.80
C TYR A 102 5.06 19.20 5.30
N LYS A 103 5.52 18.08 4.76
CA LYS A 103 5.74 17.92 3.31
C LYS A 103 4.45 18.23 2.55
N ASN A 104 4.58 18.93 1.43
CA ASN A 104 3.45 19.26 0.54
C ASN A 104 2.32 20.10 1.18
N SER A 105 2.61 20.81 2.29
CA SER A 105 1.63 21.68 2.97
C SER A 105 1.22 22.89 2.13
N GLY A 106 2.10 23.40 1.27
CA GLY A 106 1.87 24.56 0.40
C GLY A 106 1.78 25.90 1.14
N ILE A 107 2.05 25.94 2.45
CA ILE A 107 2.06 27.14 3.30
C ILE A 107 3.49 27.33 3.82
N PRO A 108 4.00 28.58 3.96
CA PRO A 108 5.25 28.83 4.65
C PRO A 108 5.16 28.39 6.12
N GLN A 109 6.06 27.50 6.53
CA GLN A 109 6.11 26.87 7.85
C GLN A 109 7.36 27.33 8.63
N GLY A 110 7.45 26.94 9.90
CA GLY A 110 8.54 27.29 10.80
C GLY A 110 8.11 28.25 11.91
N THR A 111 9.01 29.16 12.32
CA THR A 111 8.76 30.06 13.45
C THR A 111 7.61 31.02 13.14
N PHE A 112 6.51 30.86 13.87
CA PHE A 112 5.32 31.67 13.74
C PHE A 112 5.40 32.94 14.62
N ILE A 113 5.85 32.79 15.87
CA ILE A 113 6.18 33.89 16.79
C ILE A 113 7.60 33.64 17.29
N ARG A 114 8.48 34.63 17.13
CA ARG A 114 9.86 34.60 17.65
C ARG A 114 9.86 34.64 19.18
N ARG A 115 10.90 34.07 19.81
CA ARG A 115 11.06 34.06 21.27
C ARG A 115 11.01 35.49 21.82
N GLN A 116 9.97 35.80 22.59
CA GLN A 116 9.79 37.08 23.26
C GLN A 116 8.79 36.95 24.41
N ARG A 117 8.75 37.94 25.32
CA ARG A 117 7.70 38.01 26.34
C ARG A 117 6.41 38.49 25.68
N VAL A 118 5.34 37.69 25.78
CA VAL A 118 4.06 38.00 25.14
C VAL A 118 3.11 38.62 26.17
N PRO A 119 2.55 39.81 25.91
CA PRO A 119 1.56 40.42 26.80
C PRO A 119 0.22 39.68 26.75
N LEU A 120 -0.53 39.76 27.84
CA LEU A 120 -1.90 39.27 27.92
C LEU A 120 -2.82 40.09 26.99
N PRO A 121 -3.97 39.52 26.58
CA PRO A 121 -4.95 40.27 25.80
C PRO A 121 -5.55 41.42 26.64
N PRO A 122 -6.05 42.49 26.00
CA PRO A 122 -6.79 43.56 26.68
C PRO A 122 -7.94 42.97 27.52
N PRO A 123 -8.18 43.42 28.76
CA PRO A 123 -7.76 44.69 29.36
C PRO A 123 -6.48 44.68 30.21
N ASN A 124 -5.77 43.54 30.33
CA ASN A 124 -4.58 43.40 31.19
C ASN A 124 -3.28 43.37 30.36
N ASP A 125 -3.15 44.24 29.37
CA ASP A 125 -2.01 44.29 28.44
C ASP A 125 -0.68 44.68 29.10
N ASP A 126 -0.72 45.24 30.31
CA ASP A 126 0.45 45.53 31.14
C ASP A 126 1.13 44.27 31.73
N GLN A 127 0.43 43.12 31.71
CA GLN A 127 0.93 41.87 32.28
C GLN A 127 1.32 40.87 31.20
N PHE A 128 2.29 40.01 31.53
CA PHE A 128 2.79 38.97 30.62
C PHE A 128 2.23 37.59 30.97
N TYR A 129 2.21 36.70 29.99
CA TYR A 129 1.85 35.30 30.22
C TYR A 129 2.82 34.62 31.18
N ASN A 130 2.27 34.00 32.22
CA ASN A 130 2.97 33.12 33.15
C ASN A 130 2.55 31.65 32.94
N ILE A 131 3.32 30.71 33.46
CA ILE A 131 3.11 29.25 33.47
C ILE A 131 1.69 28.88 33.90
N PHE A 132 1.14 29.55 34.92
CA PHE A 132 -0.21 29.29 35.45
C PHE A 132 -1.34 29.59 34.45
N HIS A 133 -1.07 30.36 33.39
CA HIS A 133 -2.06 30.65 32.35
C HIS A 133 -2.25 29.49 31.37
N PHE A 134 -1.30 28.55 31.31
CA PHE A 134 -1.34 27.39 30.44
C PHE A 134 -2.01 26.20 31.15
N ASN A 135 -3.01 25.61 30.49
CA ASN A 135 -3.58 24.32 30.86
C ASN A 135 -4.09 23.62 29.59
N LEU A 136 -4.30 22.30 29.66
CA LEU A 136 -4.91 21.53 28.57
C LEU A 136 -6.37 21.95 28.36
N ASP A 137 -6.80 21.94 27.10
CA ASP A 137 -8.12 22.38 26.63
C ASP A 137 -8.46 23.85 26.93
N LYS A 138 -7.44 24.65 27.29
CA LYS A 138 -7.60 26.09 27.50
C LYS A 138 -7.25 26.86 26.23
N GLN A 139 -8.04 27.89 25.95
CA GLN A 139 -7.77 28.83 24.87
C GLN A 139 -6.84 29.94 25.36
N ILE A 140 -5.78 30.20 24.61
CA ILE A 140 -4.84 31.30 24.84
C ILE A 140 -4.86 32.25 23.63
N VAL A 141 -4.75 33.55 23.88
CA VAL A 141 -4.77 34.57 22.83
C VAL A 141 -3.38 35.17 22.69
N LEU A 142 -2.70 34.88 21.58
CA LEU A 142 -1.38 35.44 21.27
C LEU A 142 -1.52 36.34 20.02
N TYR A 143 -1.27 37.65 20.18
CA TYR A 143 -1.39 38.65 19.11
C TYR A 143 -2.66 38.50 18.25
N SER A 144 -3.82 38.53 18.92
CA SER A 144 -5.15 38.45 18.29
C SER A 144 -5.46 37.12 17.58
N ARG A 145 -4.70 36.05 17.89
CA ARG A 145 -5.01 34.68 17.45
C ARG A 145 -5.29 33.80 18.65
N THR A 146 -6.39 33.06 18.59
CA THR A 146 -6.81 32.09 19.60
C THR A 146 -6.19 30.73 19.29
N PHE A 147 -5.38 30.22 20.22
CA PHE A 147 -4.83 28.87 20.17
C PHE A 147 -5.49 28.01 21.24
N THR A 148 -5.94 26.82 20.87
CA THR A 148 -6.41 25.79 21.81
C THR A 148 -5.25 24.87 22.16
N VAL A 149 -4.85 24.83 23.42
CA VAL A 149 -3.78 23.92 23.88
C VAL A 149 -4.34 22.50 23.99
N THR A 150 -4.02 21.62 23.05
CA THR A 150 -4.62 20.29 22.99
C THR A 150 -3.87 19.24 23.80
N ASN A 151 -2.54 19.25 23.75
CA ASN A 151 -1.69 18.31 24.45
C ASN A 151 -0.38 18.99 24.87
N CYS A 152 0.36 18.34 25.75
CA CYS A 152 1.64 18.81 26.28
C CYS A 152 2.64 17.64 26.38
N ASP A 153 3.93 17.98 26.41
CA ASP A 153 5.02 17.00 26.47
C ASP A 153 5.08 16.31 27.84
N THR A 154 5.65 15.12 27.87
CA THR A 154 5.94 14.32 29.06
C THR A 154 6.70 15.11 30.13
N PHE A 155 7.72 15.88 29.75
CA PHE A 155 8.45 16.77 30.65
C PHE A 155 7.52 17.78 31.31
N THR A 156 6.71 18.47 30.50
CA THR A 156 5.78 19.49 31.01
C THR A 156 4.73 18.89 31.95
N LYS A 157 4.20 17.69 31.65
CA LYS A 157 3.26 16.98 32.54
C LYS A 157 3.86 16.73 33.92
N ASN A 158 5.11 16.27 33.97
CA ASN A 158 5.82 16.03 35.22
C ASN A 158 6.11 17.34 35.96
N PHE A 159 6.47 18.39 35.24
CA PHE A 159 6.72 19.72 35.81
C PHE A 159 5.47 20.33 36.46
N PHE A 160 4.33 20.33 35.76
CA PHE A 160 3.06 20.79 36.32
C PHE A 160 2.63 19.95 37.52
N SER A 161 2.83 18.62 37.47
CA SER A 161 2.55 17.72 38.60
C SER A 161 3.40 18.05 39.83
N LYS A 162 4.68 18.38 39.66
CA LYS A 162 5.58 18.80 40.75
C LYS A 162 5.21 20.17 41.33
N LEU A 163 4.73 21.09 40.50
CA LEU A 163 4.21 22.39 40.94
C LEU A 163 2.83 22.28 41.62
N GLY A 164 2.21 21.08 41.65
CA GLY A 164 0.88 20.87 42.23
C GLY A 164 -0.28 21.30 41.33
N ILE A 165 -0.03 21.58 40.05
CA ILE A 165 -1.06 21.97 39.07
C ILE A 165 -1.62 20.71 38.40
N ARG A 166 -2.92 20.48 38.54
CA ARG A 166 -3.60 19.37 37.86
C ARG A 166 -3.93 19.76 36.42
N LEU A 167 -3.35 19.03 35.47
CA LEU A 167 -3.66 19.20 34.05
C LEU A 167 -5.01 18.57 33.69
N ASN A 168 -5.74 19.21 32.78
CA ASN A 168 -6.98 18.65 32.22
C ASN A 168 -6.70 17.45 31.30
N ASN A 169 -7.75 16.75 30.88
CA ASN A 169 -7.62 15.70 29.86
C ASN A 169 -7.19 16.31 28.52
N PRO A 170 -6.41 15.58 27.70
CA PRO A 170 -5.98 16.07 26.40
C PRO A 170 -7.19 16.27 25.48
N ALA A 171 -7.26 17.43 24.83
CA ALA A 171 -8.34 17.75 23.89
C ALA A 171 -8.10 17.03 22.55
N THR A 172 -9.19 16.57 21.93
CA THR A 172 -9.13 15.98 20.59
C THR A 172 -8.93 17.07 19.55
N ILE A 173 -7.93 16.90 18.69
CA ILE A 173 -7.70 17.81 17.56
C ILE A 173 -8.82 17.56 16.54
N PRO A 174 -9.56 18.59 16.09
CA PRO A 174 -10.60 18.39 15.09
C PRO A 174 -10.01 17.89 13.78
N ALA A 175 -10.79 17.12 13.01
CA ALA A 175 -10.34 16.63 11.72
C ALA A 175 -10.29 17.79 10.71
N ASP A 176 -9.19 17.86 9.96
CA ASP A 176 -9.02 18.80 8.85
C ASP A 176 -9.53 18.14 7.56
N PRO A 177 -10.62 18.64 6.95
CA PRO A 177 -11.15 18.08 5.71
C PRO A 177 -10.13 18.12 4.56
N TYR A 178 -9.22 19.11 4.56
CA TYR A 178 -8.18 19.20 3.53
C TYR A 178 -7.15 18.07 3.67
N SER A 179 -6.65 17.85 4.89
CA SER A 179 -5.67 16.79 5.18
C SER A 179 -6.25 15.40 4.89
N THR A 180 -7.50 15.14 5.29
CA THR A 180 -8.16 13.84 5.06
C THR A 180 -8.34 13.52 3.59
N LEU A 181 -8.78 14.49 2.77
CA LEU A 181 -8.89 14.32 1.32
C LEU A 181 -7.53 14.01 0.67
N ARG A 182 -6.48 14.73 1.09
CA ARG A 182 -5.13 14.54 0.56
C ARG A 182 -4.58 13.16 0.87
N GLU A 183 -4.78 12.69 2.10
CA GLU A 183 -4.41 11.33 2.51
C GLU A 183 -5.17 10.25 1.72
N GLN A 184 -6.46 10.46 1.46
CA GLN A 184 -7.25 9.53 0.66
C GLN A 184 -6.74 9.44 -0.79
N ILE A 185 -6.43 10.60 -1.39
CA ILE A 185 -5.82 10.65 -2.73
C ILE A 185 -4.51 9.88 -2.72
N GLU A 186 -3.59 10.16 -1.78
CA GLU A 186 -2.30 9.48 -1.69
C GLU A 186 -2.45 7.96 -1.50
N LYS A 187 -3.37 7.52 -0.62
CA LYS A 187 -3.69 6.10 -0.42
C LYS A 187 -4.29 5.44 -1.66
N SER A 188 -5.03 6.18 -2.47
CA SER A 188 -5.62 5.69 -3.72
C SER A 188 -4.65 5.66 -4.90
N MET A 189 -3.47 6.31 -4.79
CA MET A 189 -2.50 6.36 -5.87
C MET A 189 -1.81 5.00 -6.05
N THR A 190 -2.30 4.21 -7.00
CA THR A 190 -1.61 3.02 -7.50
C THR A 190 -0.57 3.40 -8.56
N PRO A 191 0.61 2.73 -8.61
CA PRO A 191 1.61 3.01 -9.64
C PRO A 191 1.04 2.74 -11.05
N LEU A 192 1.37 3.61 -12.03
CA LEU A 192 0.90 3.47 -13.41
C LEU A 192 1.39 2.18 -14.09
N ARG A 193 2.49 1.59 -13.60
CA ARG A 193 3.01 0.29 -14.02
C ARG A 193 3.36 -0.54 -12.78
N PRO A 194 2.42 -1.30 -12.21
CA PRO A 194 2.74 -2.21 -11.12
C PRO A 194 3.69 -3.29 -11.63
N TYR A 195 4.86 -3.43 -11.01
CA TYR A 195 5.78 -4.52 -11.34
C TYR A 195 5.30 -5.78 -10.62
N GLU A 196 4.53 -6.64 -11.31
CA GLU A 196 4.18 -7.95 -10.78
C GLU A 196 5.43 -8.84 -10.76
N ARG A 197 6.09 -8.96 -9.61
CA ARG A 197 7.16 -9.93 -9.41
C ARG A 197 6.53 -11.32 -9.28
N ARG A 198 6.74 -12.17 -10.28
CA ARG A 198 6.33 -13.59 -10.26
C ARG A 198 7.55 -14.43 -9.91
N ASP A 199 7.64 -14.85 -8.65
CA ASP A 199 8.71 -15.73 -8.19
C ASP A 199 8.33 -17.20 -8.47
N THR A 200 8.55 -17.66 -9.70
CA THR A 200 8.34 -19.07 -10.07
C THR A 200 9.40 -19.99 -9.45
N LEU A 201 10.63 -19.50 -9.31
CA LEU A 201 11.77 -20.28 -8.84
C LEU A 201 11.68 -20.66 -7.35
N LYS A 202 10.99 -19.85 -6.54
CA LYS A 202 10.91 -20.07 -5.09
C LYS A 202 10.30 -21.45 -4.77
N GLN A 203 9.18 -21.77 -5.41
CA GLN A 203 8.50 -23.04 -5.20
C GLN A 203 9.37 -24.24 -5.59
N PHE A 204 10.14 -24.10 -6.67
CA PHE A 204 11.09 -25.13 -7.10
C PHE A 204 12.17 -25.37 -6.05
N LEU A 205 12.80 -24.30 -5.52
CA LEU A 205 13.89 -24.42 -4.55
C LEU A 205 13.45 -25.02 -3.21
N ASP A 206 12.24 -24.70 -2.74
CA ASP A 206 11.74 -25.18 -1.46
C ASP A 206 11.32 -26.67 -1.50
N HIS A 207 10.97 -27.18 -2.68
CA HIS A 207 10.34 -28.49 -2.86
C HIS A 207 11.03 -29.37 -3.91
N GLU A 208 12.28 -29.08 -4.25
CA GLU A 208 13.07 -29.87 -5.18
C GLU A 208 13.18 -31.33 -4.70
N GLY A 209 12.90 -32.27 -5.59
CA GLY A 209 12.95 -33.71 -5.28
C GLY A 209 11.79 -34.24 -4.43
N VAL A 210 10.86 -33.39 -3.97
CA VAL A 210 9.71 -33.83 -3.17
C VAL A 210 8.55 -34.24 -4.08
N VAL A 211 8.23 -35.54 -4.05
CA VAL A 211 7.16 -36.15 -4.87
C VAL A 211 6.19 -36.90 -3.99
N LEU A 212 4.89 -36.62 -4.14
CA LEU A 212 3.84 -37.35 -3.47
C LEU A 212 3.35 -38.50 -4.35
N ARG A 213 3.48 -39.75 -3.87
CA ARG A 213 3.07 -40.96 -4.59
C ARG A 213 1.80 -41.55 -3.99
N PHE A 214 0.84 -41.82 -4.86
CA PHE A 214 -0.46 -42.42 -4.54
C PHE A 214 -0.69 -43.67 -5.38
N LYS A 215 -1.30 -44.69 -4.78
CA LYS A 215 -1.84 -45.84 -5.49
C LYS A 215 -3.30 -45.56 -5.82
N CYS A 216 -3.64 -45.67 -7.07
CA CYS A 216 -4.97 -45.41 -7.60
C CYS A 216 -5.46 -46.63 -8.37
N PHE A 217 -6.77 -46.79 -8.47
CA PHE A 217 -7.36 -47.71 -9.44
C PHE A 217 -8.32 -46.93 -10.34
N TRP A 218 -8.36 -47.33 -11.61
CA TRP A 218 -9.34 -46.88 -12.57
C TRP A 218 -10.25 -48.07 -12.88
N ASP A 219 -11.52 -47.93 -12.51
CA ASP A 219 -12.55 -48.92 -12.79
C ASP A 219 -13.27 -48.49 -14.07
N ASP A 220 -13.05 -49.24 -15.15
CA ASP A 220 -13.74 -49.07 -16.44
C ASP A 220 -14.76 -50.21 -16.69
N SER A 221 -15.10 -51.00 -15.66
CA SER A 221 -15.93 -52.22 -15.82
C SER A 221 -17.33 -52.00 -16.40
N GLU A 222 -17.84 -50.77 -16.38
CA GLU A 222 -19.11 -50.39 -17.01
C GLU A 222 -19.02 -50.36 -18.55
N SER A 223 -17.82 -50.28 -19.11
CA SER A 223 -17.56 -50.33 -20.55
C SER A 223 -17.56 -51.77 -21.08
N MET A 224 -18.06 -51.99 -22.30
CA MET A 224 -18.19 -53.32 -22.92
C MET A 224 -16.89 -54.14 -22.97
N PHE A 225 -15.73 -53.48 -22.94
CA PHE A 225 -14.41 -54.10 -22.93
C PHE A 225 -13.52 -53.54 -21.81
N GLY A 226 -14.12 -52.95 -20.79
CA GLY A 226 -13.40 -52.30 -19.72
C GLY A 226 -12.93 -53.26 -18.64
N ASP A 227 -11.92 -52.82 -17.91
CA ASP A 227 -11.22 -53.62 -16.93
C ASP A 227 -10.74 -52.73 -15.77
N LEU A 228 -10.44 -53.34 -14.62
CA LEU A 228 -9.89 -52.62 -13.47
C LEU A 228 -8.38 -52.48 -13.63
N ARG A 229 -7.90 -51.24 -13.65
CA ARG A 229 -6.48 -50.91 -13.83
C ARG A 229 -5.87 -50.29 -12.60
N GLU A 230 -4.72 -50.80 -12.19
CA GLU A 230 -3.92 -50.22 -11.11
C GLU A 230 -2.97 -49.16 -11.67
N LEU A 231 -3.02 -47.98 -11.08
CA LEU A 231 -2.27 -46.80 -11.49
C LEU A 231 -1.49 -46.22 -10.31
N VAL A 232 -0.36 -45.59 -10.59
CA VAL A 232 0.43 -44.82 -9.63
C VAL A 232 0.40 -43.36 -10.05
N LEU A 233 -0.17 -42.51 -9.18
CA LEU A 233 -0.19 -41.07 -9.37
C LEU A 233 0.98 -40.44 -8.60
N ARG A 234 1.77 -39.62 -9.30
CA ARG A 234 2.88 -38.85 -8.74
C ARG A 234 2.57 -37.36 -8.85
N TYR A 235 2.57 -36.65 -7.73
CA TYR A 235 2.40 -35.21 -7.64
C TYR A 235 3.72 -34.54 -7.29
N PHE A 236 4.21 -33.63 -8.14
CA PHE A 236 5.45 -32.90 -7.96
C PHE A 236 5.18 -31.55 -7.31
N LEU A 237 5.64 -31.36 -6.08
CA LEU A 237 5.42 -30.12 -5.32
C LEU A 237 6.16 -28.90 -5.86
N ALA A 238 7.26 -29.13 -6.59
CA ALA A 238 8.06 -28.08 -7.21
C ALA A 238 7.26 -27.28 -8.26
N ASP A 239 6.37 -27.93 -9.02
CA ASP A 239 5.69 -27.33 -10.18
C ASP A 239 4.15 -27.49 -10.17
N ASP A 240 3.57 -28.11 -9.14
CA ASP A 240 2.16 -28.53 -9.09
C ASP A 240 1.74 -29.37 -10.31
N THR A 241 2.59 -30.31 -10.72
CA THR A 241 2.35 -31.19 -11.89
C THR A 241 2.05 -32.62 -11.46
N ILE A 242 1.24 -33.32 -12.25
CA ILE A 242 0.84 -34.70 -12.02
C ILE A 242 1.33 -35.59 -13.17
N GLU A 243 1.93 -36.72 -12.82
CA GLU A 243 2.27 -37.82 -13.72
C GLU A 243 1.53 -39.08 -13.27
N ILE A 244 0.98 -39.84 -14.21
CA ILE A 244 0.24 -41.08 -13.89
C ILE A 244 0.87 -42.22 -14.67
N LEU A 245 1.24 -43.27 -13.95
CA LEU A 245 1.82 -44.49 -14.50
C LEU A 245 0.87 -45.66 -14.30
N GLU A 246 0.73 -46.53 -15.30
CA GLU A 246 0.01 -47.80 -15.19
C GLU A 246 0.94 -48.89 -14.68
N ILE A 247 0.48 -49.69 -13.72
CA ILE A 247 1.16 -50.90 -13.27
C ILE A 247 0.69 -52.03 -14.18
N ILE A 248 1.55 -52.47 -15.09
CA ILE A 248 1.25 -53.55 -16.03
C ILE A 248 1.75 -54.86 -15.42
N PRO A 249 0.86 -55.82 -15.07
CA PRO A 249 1.29 -57.12 -14.57
C PRO A 249 1.90 -57.98 -15.68
N PRO A 250 2.76 -58.96 -15.34
CA PRO A 250 3.32 -59.88 -16.32
C PRO A 250 2.19 -60.66 -17.02
N ASN A 251 2.34 -60.91 -18.32
CA ASN A 251 1.36 -61.61 -19.16
C ASN A 251 -0.01 -60.90 -19.28
N SER A 252 -0.07 -59.58 -19.08
CA SER A 252 -1.32 -58.79 -19.20
C SER A 252 -1.82 -58.62 -20.65
N GLY A 253 -1.02 -58.93 -21.66
CA GLY A 253 -1.36 -58.69 -23.08
C GLY A 253 -1.43 -57.21 -23.49
N ARG A 254 -1.00 -56.29 -22.61
CA ARG A 254 -0.92 -54.85 -22.87
C ARG A 254 0.45 -54.42 -23.33
N ASP A 255 0.48 -53.28 -24.04
CA ASP A 255 1.73 -52.62 -24.42
C ASP A 255 2.53 -52.24 -23.17
N THR A 256 3.85 -52.28 -23.29
CA THR A 256 4.83 -52.00 -22.22
C THR A 256 4.90 -50.52 -21.81
N ALA A 257 4.17 -49.66 -22.51
CA ALA A 257 4.11 -48.22 -22.23
C ALA A 257 3.38 -47.93 -20.91
N ALA A 258 4.13 -47.92 -19.81
CA ALA A 258 3.60 -47.66 -18.47
C ALA A 258 3.11 -46.21 -18.24
N LYS A 259 3.20 -45.29 -19.20
CA LYS A 259 2.79 -43.88 -19.00
C LYS A 259 1.33 -43.69 -19.40
N PHE A 260 0.45 -43.61 -18.42
CA PHE A 260 -0.97 -43.30 -18.61
C PHE A 260 -1.20 -41.81 -18.87
N LEU A 261 -0.50 -40.94 -18.13
CA LEU A 261 -0.53 -39.48 -18.33
C LEU A 261 0.88 -38.92 -18.21
N ARG A 262 1.33 -38.18 -19.24
CA ARG A 262 2.59 -37.43 -19.19
C ARG A 262 2.50 -36.30 -18.15
N ARG A 263 3.61 -36.08 -17.43
CA ARG A 263 3.76 -34.98 -16.46
C ARG A 263 3.23 -33.66 -17.02
N SER A 264 2.15 -33.16 -16.43
CA SER A 264 1.48 -31.93 -16.81
C SER A 264 0.63 -31.41 -15.66
N LYS A 265 0.17 -30.15 -15.71
CA LYS A 265 -0.81 -29.64 -14.75
C LYS A 265 -2.18 -30.19 -15.12
N LEU A 266 -2.84 -30.82 -14.15
CA LEU A 266 -4.14 -31.48 -14.39
C LEU A 266 -5.29 -30.51 -14.06
N PRO A 267 -6.12 -30.11 -15.03
CA PRO A 267 -7.29 -29.27 -14.75
C PRO A 267 -8.38 -30.07 -14.03
N LYS A 268 -9.09 -29.44 -13.10
CA LYS A 268 -10.21 -30.05 -12.35
C LYS A 268 -11.47 -30.21 -13.21
N HIS A 269 -11.72 -29.22 -14.06
CA HIS A 269 -12.90 -29.15 -14.91
C HIS A 269 -12.52 -29.54 -16.34
N SER A 270 -13.45 -30.19 -17.06
CA SER A 270 -13.25 -30.54 -18.47
C SER A 270 -13.09 -29.26 -19.29
N VAL A 271 -11.86 -29.00 -19.76
CA VAL A 271 -11.55 -27.80 -20.54
C VAL A 271 -11.98 -28.04 -21.98
N ARG A 272 -12.95 -27.26 -22.48
CA ARG A 272 -13.21 -27.13 -23.92
C ARG A 272 -11.92 -26.66 -24.59
N MET A 273 -11.47 -27.30 -25.68
CA MET A 273 -10.26 -26.88 -26.38
C MET A 273 -10.28 -25.36 -26.62
N LYS A 274 -9.31 -24.68 -26.03
CA LYS A 274 -9.18 -23.22 -26.07
C LYS A 274 -8.56 -22.79 -27.39
N GLN A 275 -8.92 -21.60 -27.86
CA GLN A 275 -8.28 -21.04 -29.03
C GLN A 275 -6.83 -20.63 -28.71
N PRO A 276 -5.90 -20.73 -29.68
CA PRO A 276 -4.55 -20.21 -29.51
C PRO A 276 -4.57 -18.75 -29.04
N GLY A 277 -3.82 -18.43 -27.98
CA GLY A 277 -3.75 -17.07 -27.42
C GLY A 277 -4.84 -16.73 -26.39
N GLN A 278 -5.80 -17.63 -26.12
CA GLN A 278 -6.82 -17.42 -25.08
C GLN A 278 -6.28 -17.55 -23.65
N LEU A 279 -5.16 -18.28 -23.48
CA LEU A 279 -4.54 -18.55 -22.19
C LEU A 279 -3.17 -17.86 -22.16
N THR A 280 -3.16 -16.59 -21.80
CA THR A 280 -1.95 -15.79 -21.65
C THR A 280 -1.85 -15.26 -20.21
N ASP A 281 -0.63 -15.24 -19.67
CA ASP A 281 -0.38 -14.70 -18.33
C ASP A 281 -0.60 -13.18 -18.23
N ARG A 282 -0.75 -12.52 -19.38
CA ARG A 282 -0.99 -11.09 -19.54
C ARG A 282 -2.09 -10.90 -20.58
N THR A 283 -3.18 -10.29 -20.16
CA THR A 283 -4.24 -9.83 -21.07
C THR A 283 -3.85 -8.48 -21.64
N VAL A 284 -4.20 -8.26 -22.91
CA VAL A 284 -3.95 -7.01 -23.62
C VAL A 284 -5.31 -6.36 -23.86
N LEU A 285 -5.46 -5.11 -23.42
CA LEU A 285 -6.71 -4.37 -23.58
C LEU A 285 -6.88 -3.86 -25.03
N ASN A 286 -5.78 -3.46 -25.68
CA ASN A 286 -5.77 -2.97 -27.06
C ASN A 286 -4.41 -3.24 -27.74
N VAL A 287 -4.44 -3.72 -28.99
CA VAL A 287 -3.29 -3.81 -29.89
C VAL A 287 -3.48 -2.76 -30.99
N PHE A 288 -2.71 -1.67 -30.94
CA PHE A 288 -2.70 -0.65 -31.98
C PHE A 288 -1.64 -0.99 -33.01
N ASP A 289 -2.06 -1.17 -34.27
CA ASP A 289 -1.16 -1.23 -35.41
C ASP A 289 -1.27 0.10 -36.17
N SER A 290 -0.21 0.93 -36.12
CA SER A 290 -0.13 2.16 -36.90
C SER A 290 1.12 2.11 -37.76
N SER A 291 0.95 2.25 -39.09
CA SER A 291 2.05 2.11 -40.05
C SER A 291 3.20 3.08 -39.82
N LYS A 292 2.96 4.19 -39.09
CA LYS A 292 3.97 5.22 -38.78
C LYS A 292 4.60 5.10 -37.38
N GLN A 293 3.96 4.41 -36.42
CA GLN A 293 4.38 4.41 -35.00
C GLN A 293 4.70 3.02 -34.42
N GLY A 294 4.61 1.97 -35.24
CA GLY A 294 4.85 0.59 -34.83
C GLY A 294 3.70 -0.01 -34.01
N LYS A 295 3.79 -1.32 -33.74
CA LYS A 295 2.79 -2.05 -32.96
C LYS A 295 2.91 -1.69 -31.48
N ARG A 296 1.88 -1.09 -30.89
CA ARG A 296 1.82 -0.75 -29.46
C ARG A 296 0.68 -1.50 -28.81
N TYR A 297 0.92 -2.11 -27.66
CA TYR A 297 -0.12 -2.80 -26.90
C TYR A 297 -0.21 -2.26 -25.47
N ILE A 298 -1.44 -2.16 -24.97
CA ILE A 298 -1.72 -1.77 -23.58
C ILE A 298 -2.04 -3.04 -22.80
N LEU A 299 -1.27 -3.31 -21.75
CA LEU A 299 -1.55 -4.41 -20.83
C LEU A 299 -2.78 -4.08 -19.98
N ASP A 300 -3.66 -5.05 -19.81
CA ASP A 300 -4.82 -4.94 -18.93
C ASP A 300 -4.38 -5.21 -17.48
N SER A 301 -4.37 -4.16 -16.65
CA SER A 301 -3.99 -4.24 -15.23
C SER A 301 -5.06 -4.89 -14.36
N LEU A 302 -6.32 -4.88 -14.80
CA LEU A 302 -7.46 -5.41 -14.05
C LEU A 302 -7.69 -6.90 -14.35
N LYS A 303 -7.04 -7.45 -15.39
CA LYS A 303 -7.17 -8.85 -15.82
C LYS A 303 -8.63 -9.28 -15.99
N THR A 304 -9.48 -8.37 -16.48
CA THR A 304 -10.95 -8.52 -16.50
C THR A 304 -11.41 -9.71 -17.36
N GLY A 305 -10.56 -10.16 -18.29
CA GLY A 305 -10.80 -11.34 -19.14
C GLY A 305 -9.89 -12.54 -18.86
N ALA A 306 -9.14 -12.55 -17.76
CA ALA A 306 -8.25 -13.67 -17.45
C ALA A 306 -9.07 -14.90 -17.06
N VAL A 307 -9.00 -15.95 -17.89
CA VAL A 307 -9.63 -17.24 -17.59
C VAL A 307 -8.75 -17.99 -16.60
N THR A 308 -9.08 -17.92 -15.31
CA THR A 308 -8.42 -18.72 -14.28
C THR A 308 -8.84 -20.19 -14.40
N GLU A 309 -7.87 -21.05 -14.67
CA GLU A 309 -8.08 -22.51 -14.63
C GLU A 309 -7.75 -23.05 -13.25
N ASP A 310 -8.67 -23.83 -12.71
CA ASP A 310 -8.45 -24.57 -11.47
C ASP A 310 -7.71 -25.87 -11.78
N PHE A 311 -6.46 -25.93 -11.34
CA PHE A 311 -5.64 -27.15 -11.38
C PHE A 311 -5.76 -27.92 -10.07
N TYR A 312 -5.62 -29.23 -10.13
CA TYR A 312 -5.49 -30.07 -8.94
C TYR A 312 -4.25 -29.65 -8.15
N LYS A 313 -4.45 -29.40 -6.85
CA LYS A 313 -3.38 -29.13 -5.89
C LYS A 313 -3.23 -30.31 -4.94
N ASP A 314 -2.17 -30.29 -4.15
CA ASP A 314 -1.95 -31.29 -3.11
C ASP A 314 -3.12 -31.36 -2.10
N CYS A 315 -3.73 -30.23 -1.73
CA CYS A 315 -4.92 -30.24 -0.88
C CYS A 315 -6.11 -31.04 -1.43
N ASP A 316 -6.17 -31.27 -2.76
CA ASP A 316 -7.25 -32.03 -3.38
C ASP A 316 -7.01 -33.53 -3.41
N LEU A 317 -5.78 -33.99 -3.18
CA LEU A 317 -5.36 -35.38 -3.34
C LEU A 317 -5.42 -36.12 -2.00
N THR A 318 -6.61 -36.62 -1.67
CA THR A 318 -6.86 -37.40 -0.45
C THR A 318 -7.27 -38.83 -0.76
N VAL A 319 -6.87 -39.76 0.10
CA VAL A 319 -7.27 -41.18 -0.01
C VAL A 319 -8.81 -41.31 0.04
N GLY A 320 -9.36 -42.14 -0.83
CA GLY A 320 -10.80 -42.33 -1.03
C GLY A 320 -11.46 -41.33 -2.00
N ARG A 321 -10.76 -40.23 -2.38
CA ARG A 321 -11.31 -39.25 -3.32
C ARG A 321 -11.05 -39.66 -4.77
N GLY A 322 -12.03 -39.36 -5.63
CA GLY A 322 -11.91 -39.53 -7.07
C GLY A 322 -11.25 -38.32 -7.74
N VAL A 323 -10.21 -38.54 -8.53
CA VAL A 323 -9.54 -37.54 -9.38
C VAL A 323 -10.03 -37.71 -10.81
N SER A 324 -10.52 -36.63 -11.42
CA SER A 324 -10.95 -36.64 -12.82
C SER A 324 -9.75 -36.34 -13.72
N VAL A 325 -9.37 -37.31 -14.55
CA VAL A 325 -8.29 -37.19 -15.52
C VAL A 325 -8.89 -37.22 -16.93
N TRP A 326 -9.14 -36.04 -17.49
CA TRP A 326 -9.71 -35.88 -18.84
C TRP A 326 -10.96 -36.74 -19.10
N GLY A 327 -11.86 -36.82 -18.11
CA GLY A 327 -13.10 -37.59 -18.18
C GLY A 327 -13.03 -38.99 -17.58
N ARG A 328 -11.84 -39.49 -17.21
CA ARG A 328 -11.67 -40.76 -16.49
C ARG A 328 -11.59 -40.51 -14.99
N ARG A 329 -12.41 -41.19 -14.19
CA ARG A 329 -12.43 -41.04 -12.73
C ARG A 329 -11.50 -42.08 -12.09
N LEU A 330 -10.38 -41.63 -11.55
CA LEU A 330 -9.42 -42.46 -10.82
C LEU A 330 -9.70 -42.36 -9.33
N ILE A 331 -9.76 -43.47 -8.61
CA ILE A 331 -9.96 -43.47 -7.15
C ILE A 331 -8.62 -43.69 -6.46
N ILE A 332 -8.25 -42.80 -5.54
CA ILE A 332 -7.04 -42.94 -4.73
C ILE A 332 -7.30 -43.97 -3.63
N ALA A 333 -6.59 -45.09 -3.64
CA ALA A 333 -6.76 -46.17 -2.67
C ALA A 333 -5.80 -46.09 -1.48
N ASP A 334 -4.54 -45.72 -1.73
CA ASP A 334 -3.49 -45.67 -0.70
C ASP A 334 -2.41 -44.65 -1.09
N CYS A 335 -1.55 -44.31 -0.14
CA CYS A 335 -0.47 -43.36 -0.33
C CYS A 335 0.81 -43.83 0.40
N ASP A 336 1.96 -43.37 -0.08
CA ASP A 336 3.26 -43.72 0.50
C ASP A 336 3.46 -43.15 1.91
N ASP A 337 4.31 -43.78 2.71
CA ASP A 337 4.61 -43.33 4.08
C ASP A 337 5.13 -41.89 4.11
N PHE A 338 6.02 -41.53 3.16
CA PHE A 338 6.48 -40.15 3.00
C PHE A 338 5.33 -39.17 2.80
N THR A 339 4.33 -39.54 1.98
CA THR A 339 3.17 -38.68 1.76
C THR A 339 2.31 -38.58 3.00
N LYS A 340 2.11 -39.67 3.73
CA LYS A 340 1.36 -39.66 5.00
C LYS A 340 1.98 -38.67 5.99
N ASP A 341 3.31 -38.66 6.10
CA ASP A 341 4.04 -37.73 6.95
C ASP A 341 3.95 -36.29 6.45
N TYR A 342 4.03 -36.07 5.14
CA TYR A 342 3.82 -34.75 4.53
C TYR A 342 2.44 -34.16 4.85
N TYR A 343 1.36 -34.93 4.64
CA TYR A 343 0.00 -34.46 4.95
C TYR A 343 -0.22 -34.27 6.45
N ARG A 344 0.42 -35.10 7.29
CA ARG A 344 0.39 -34.92 8.75
C ARG A 344 1.07 -33.62 9.17
N SER A 345 2.22 -33.30 8.59
CA SER A 345 2.97 -32.08 8.90
C SER A 345 2.31 -30.81 8.36
N LYS A 346 1.83 -30.83 7.11
CA LYS A 346 1.28 -29.62 6.45
C LYS A 346 -0.17 -29.34 6.79
N TYR A 347 -1.01 -30.37 6.85
CA TYR A 347 -2.47 -30.22 7.02
C TYR A 347 -2.98 -30.70 8.38
N GLY A 348 -2.11 -31.28 9.23
CA GLY A 348 -2.52 -31.79 10.54
C GLY A 348 -3.53 -32.95 10.45
N ILE A 349 -3.63 -33.63 9.31
CA ILE A 349 -4.60 -34.71 9.09
C ILE A 349 -4.12 -35.95 9.83
N GLY A 350 -4.61 -36.12 11.05
CA GLY A 350 -4.40 -37.30 11.88
C GLY A 350 -5.23 -38.48 11.39
N ALA A 351 -4.55 -39.51 10.88
CA ALA A 351 -4.93 -40.93 10.92
C ALA A 351 -6.43 -41.29 10.80
N ARG A 352 -7.10 -40.82 9.74
CA ARG A 352 -8.29 -41.51 9.19
C ARG A 352 -7.96 -42.07 7.81
N PHE A 353 -6.93 -42.91 7.76
CA PHE A 353 -6.67 -43.76 6.60
C PHE A 353 -7.42 -45.08 6.83
N ILE A 354 -8.68 -45.16 6.39
CA ILE A 354 -9.33 -46.46 6.23
C ILE A 354 -8.79 -47.00 4.90
N SER A 355 -7.76 -47.85 4.98
CA SER A 355 -7.37 -48.67 3.85
C SER A 355 -8.55 -49.59 3.53
N HIS A 356 -9.21 -49.36 2.40
CA HIS A 356 -10.12 -50.36 1.85
C HIS A 356 -9.26 -51.48 1.27
N SER A 357 -8.82 -52.44 2.11
CA SER A 357 -8.30 -53.70 1.60
C SER A 357 -9.49 -54.50 1.06
N SER A 358 -9.77 -54.41 -0.24
CA SER A 358 -10.57 -55.41 -0.92
C SER A 358 -9.74 -56.68 -1.03
N LYS A 359 -9.72 -57.48 0.03
CA LYS A 359 -9.17 -58.84 0.00
C LYS A 359 -10.13 -59.67 -0.85
N ALA A 360 -9.71 -60.02 -2.07
CA ALA A 360 -10.41 -61.00 -2.89
C ALA A 360 -10.60 -62.29 -2.07
N ARG A 361 -11.83 -62.83 -2.06
CA ARG A 361 -12.15 -64.11 -1.42
C ARG A 361 -11.42 -65.23 -2.16
N GLY A 362 -10.36 -65.75 -1.56
CA GLY A 362 -9.76 -67.02 -1.97
C GLY A 362 -10.59 -68.20 -1.46
N ALA A 363 -10.97 -69.10 -2.36
CA ALA A 363 -11.59 -70.39 -2.05
C ALA A 363 -10.58 -71.35 -1.37
N PRO A 364 -11.04 -72.38 -0.63
CA PRO A 364 -10.17 -73.20 0.23
C PRO A 364 -9.54 -74.35 -0.54
N SER A 365 -8.30 -74.73 -0.18
CA SER A 365 -7.71 -76.01 -0.55
C SER A 365 -7.07 -76.66 0.67
N ASP A 366 -7.36 -77.95 0.77
CA ASP A 366 -7.24 -78.85 1.90
C ASP A 366 -5.81 -79.36 2.15
N GLY A 367 -5.63 -80.14 3.21
CA GLY A 367 -4.37 -80.44 3.88
C GLY A 367 -3.34 -81.31 3.15
N GLY A 368 -2.15 -81.43 3.75
CA GLY A 368 -1.08 -82.29 3.25
C GLY A 368 0.27 -82.09 3.92
N SER A 369 0.46 -82.67 5.10
CA SER A 369 1.71 -82.80 5.86
C SER A 369 2.84 -83.50 5.10
N ARG A 370 4.09 -83.02 5.20
CA ARG A 370 5.27 -83.91 5.42
C ARG A 370 6.51 -83.19 5.93
N LEU A 371 7.04 -83.75 7.03
CA LEU A 371 8.36 -83.53 7.61
C LEU A 371 9.49 -83.91 6.64
N THR A 372 10.62 -83.18 6.67
CA THR A 372 11.96 -83.80 6.76
C THR A 372 13.02 -82.86 7.35
N LEU A 373 13.85 -83.50 8.18
CA LEU A 373 14.98 -83.12 9.01
C LEU A 373 16.18 -82.40 8.37
N ARG A 374 16.86 -81.64 9.26
CA ARG A 374 18.32 -81.46 9.45
C ARG A 374 19.17 -80.84 8.31
N SER A 375 19.91 -79.79 8.65
CA SER A 375 21.31 -79.95 9.10
C SER A 375 21.90 -78.64 9.65
N GLN A 376 22.89 -78.80 10.52
CA GLN A 376 23.49 -77.86 11.47
C GLN A 376 24.54 -76.91 10.86
N ARG A 377 24.91 -75.94 11.70
CA ARG A 377 26.16 -75.12 11.82
C ARG A 377 25.81 -73.65 11.62
N GLY A 378 26.02 -72.73 12.55
CA GLY A 378 26.87 -72.70 13.74
C GLY A 378 27.67 -71.40 13.71
N LEU A 379 27.79 -70.75 14.89
CA LEU A 379 28.70 -69.64 15.26
C LEU A 379 28.11 -68.21 15.29
N HIS A 380 27.55 -67.88 16.46
CA HIS A 380 27.81 -66.63 17.21
C HIS A 380 29.24 -66.66 17.81
N PRO A 381 29.86 -65.58 18.36
CA PRO A 381 29.22 -64.43 19.05
C PRO A 381 29.91 -63.05 18.85
N GLY A 382 29.36 -62.01 19.49
CA GLY A 382 30.07 -60.75 19.69
C GLY A 382 29.18 -59.57 20.05
N ALA A 383 28.69 -59.53 21.29
CA ALA A 383 28.06 -58.35 21.87
C ALA A 383 29.13 -57.38 22.38
N VAL A 384 29.04 -56.09 22.03
CA VAL A 384 29.63 -55.00 22.81
C VAL A 384 28.63 -53.85 22.83
N GLN A 385 28.21 -53.50 24.05
CA GLN A 385 27.40 -52.33 24.39
C GLN A 385 28.26 -51.06 24.27
N SER A 386 27.71 -49.99 23.71
CA SER A 386 27.95 -48.62 24.20
C SER A 386 26.90 -47.65 23.67
N SER A 387 26.11 -47.12 24.59
CA SER A 387 25.31 -45.90 24.45
C SER A 387 26.26 -44.69 24.27
N PRO A 388 25.81 -43.59 23.64
CA PRO A 388 25.32 -42.51 24.48
C PRO A 388 24.09 -41.74 23.94
N CYS A 389 23.43 -41.12 24.93
CA CYS A 389 22.28 -40.21 24.90
C CYS A 389 22.43 -38.95 24.02
N PRO A 390 21.31 -38.21 23.80
CA PRO A 390 21.12 -37.30 22.68
C PRO A 390 21.59 -35.87 22.98
N LYS A 391 22.10 -35.16 21.95
CA LYS A 391 22.28 -33.71 22.00
C LYS A 391 21.02 -33.02 21.47
N ALA A 392 20.39 -32.26 22.35
CA ALA A 392 19.28 -31.36 22.05
C ALA A 392 19.68 -30.25 21.04
N PRO A 393 18.74 -29.75 20.22
CA PRO A 393 18.98 -28.67 19.28
C PRO A 393 19.05 -27.31 19.97
N LYS A 394 20.08 -26.52 19.63
CA LYS A 394 20.16 -25.10 19.98
C LYS A 394 19.11 -24.32 19.18
N ALA A 395 18.09 -23.82 19.85
CA ALA A 395 17.20 -22.79 19.34
C ALA A 395 18.00 -21.49 19.10
N ARG A 396 18.05 -21.02 17.85
CA ARG A 396 18.42 -19.63 17.52
C ARG A 396 17.12 -18.89 17.19
N ALA A 397 16.72 -18.01 18.10
CA ALA A 397 15.65 -17.05 17.89
C ALA A 397 16.04 -16.03 16.79
N PRO A 398 15.07 -15.49 16.04
CA PRO A 398 15.32 -14.47 15.04
C PRO A 398 15.66 -13.12 15.69
N LEU A 399 16.79 -12.56 15.29
CA LEU A 399 17.18 -11.18 15.59
C LEU A 399 16.14 -10.21 15.00
N GLN A 400 15.35 -9.60 15.88
CA GLN A 400 14.59 -8.39 15.58
C GLN A 400 15.58 -7.27 15.22
N ARG A 401 15.48 -6.74 14.00
CA ARG A 401 16.14 -5.50 13.59
C ARG A 401 15.47 -4.34 14.31
N LEU A 402 16.05 -3.96 15.45
CA LEU A 402 15.77 -2.70 16.13
C LEU A 402 16.52 -1.59 15.39
N TRP A 403 15.80 -0.67 14.74
CA TRP A 403 16.37 0.59 14.27
C TRP A 403 16.54 1.52 15.48
N LEU A 404 17.71 1.48 16.13
CA LEU A 404 18.16 2.52 17.04
C LEU A 404 18.96 3.54 16.23
N ARG A 405 18.38 4.72 15.97
CA ARG A 405 19.14 5.92 15.60
C ARG A 405 19.84 6.43 16.86
N GLY A 406 21.10 6.07 17.05
CA GLY A 406 21.98 6.72 18.01
C GLY A 406 22.55 8.01 17.39
N GLY A 407 22.18 9.15 17.96
CA GLY A 407 22.92 10.40 17.79
C GLY A 407 23.94 10.51 18.91
N LEU A 408 25.21 10.59 18.54
CA LEU A 408 26.35 10.89 19.40
C LEU A 408 26.25 12.34 19.92
N THR A 409 26.45 12.52 21.22
CA THR A 409 27.02 13.75 21.77
C THR A 409 27.98 13.39 22.90
N GLU A 410 29.21 13.86 22.74
CA GLU A 410 30.40 13.62 23.54
C GLU A 410 30.28 14.18 24.97
N PHE A 411 30.83 13.44 25.93
CA PHE A 411 31.14 13.93 27.28
C PHE A 411 32.61 14.37 27.31
N LEU A 412 32.87 15.65 27.60
CA LEU A 412 34.16 16.14 28.09
C LEU A 412 34.11 16.23 29.62
N PRO A 413 35.16 15.82 30.37
CA PRO A 413 35.21 15.99 31.81
C PRO A 413 36.04 17.21 32.22
N GLY A 414 35.57 17.87 33.29
CA GLY A 414 36.40 18.59 34.27
C GLY A 414 35.96 20.04 34.57
N PRO A 415 36.40 20.65 35.69
CA PRO A 415 37.18 20.09 36.79
C PRO A 415 36.58 20.34 38.19
N ALA A 416 37.32 19.84 39.19
CA ALA A 416 37.08 19.86 40.62
C ALA A 416 36.89 21.24 41.26
N ALA A 417 36.04 21.28 42.29
CA ALA A 417 36.30 21.81 43.63
C ALA A 417 35.34 21.13 44.61
#